data_AF-A0AAD5WYE7-F1
#
_entry.id   AF-A0AAD5WYE7-F1
#
_cell.length_a   1.000
_cell.length_b   1.000
_cell.length_c   1.000
_cell.angle_alpha   90.00
_cell.angle_beta   90.00
_cell.angle_gamma   90.00
#
_symmetry.space_group_name_H-M   'P 1'
#
loop_
_entity.id
_entity.type
_entity.pdbx_description
1 polymer ?
#
loop_
_entity_poly.entity_id
_entity_poly.type
_entity_poly.pdbx_seq_one_letter_code
_entity_poly.pdbx_strand_id
1 'polypeptide(L)'
;MDKYPQLTDLPTNFTAERVKMICCDIDGTTLDPSHQVTPYTLETFRLVLALRPDLAIIFATGRSRVSASYLKASLAELGHSLGIYLNGSLCGLEDGDSTHEMKGFRPVREAPIPPIEAGWYLRWAVYNNRPVVLYNYDKILTSHECETFLITQAGYVHEPYPEKRRAEELMADVESGSIVVHKLSFMSPSSELDQTFLDLNSAPTRPTNTILVRTELLRLEVMHYSATKATAIRALAESVAKCTMDEVIAFGDGANDVEMISEVGMGVAMGNGVAVVKTGAKYVAPSNGMDGLARTLRAIFGIAP
;
A
#
# COMPACT_ATOMS: atom_id res chain seq x y z
N MET A 1 -25.34 -12.56 18.03
CA MET A 1 -24.58 -11.84 19.07
C MET A 1 -23.38 -11.24 18.36
N ASP A 2 -23.38 -9.92 18.22
CA ASP A 2 -22.43 -9.21 17.36
C ASP A 2 -21.00 -9.45 17.82
N LYS A 3 -20.17 -10.01 16.92
CA LYS A 3 -18.75 -10.28 17.17
C LYS A 3 -17.88 -9.01 17.19
N TYR A 4 -18.49 -7.85 16.98
CA TYR A 4 -17.82 -6.56 16.80
C TYR A 4 -18.34 -5.57 17.84
N PRO A 5 -17.49 -4.65 18.33
CA PRO A 5 -17.97 -3.53 19.14
C PRO A 5 -19.09 -2.81 18.40
N GLN A 6 -20.09 -2.29 19.11
CA GLN A 6 -21.07 -1.41 18.48
C GLN A 6 -20.40 -0.05 18.27
N LEU A 7 -20.59 0.55 17.09
CA LEU A 7 -20.06 1.89 16.77
C LEU A 7 -20.88 3.01 17.46
N THR A 8 -21.47 2.74 18.63
CA THR A 8 -22.31 3.67 19.38
C THR A 8 -21.50 4.68 20.18
N ASP A 9 -20.22 4.36 20.45
CA ASP A 9 -19.30 5.22 21.19
C ASP A 9 -18.07 5.49 20.32
N LEU A 10 -18.20 6.39 19.34
CA LEU A 10 -17.04 6.98 18.67
C LEU A 10 -16.09 7.55 19.75
N PRO A 11 -14.76 7.58 19.51
CA PRO A 11 -13.83 8.23 20.43
C PRO A 11 -14.38 9.60 20.84
N THR A 12 -14.30 9.97 22.13
CA THR A 12 -14.99 11.15 22.71
C THR A 12 -14.74 12.48 21.99
N ASN A 13 -13.67 12.56 21.21
CA ASN A 13 -13.31 13.74 20.41
C ASN A 13 -13.52 13.55 18.90
N PHE A 14 -14.10 12.46 18.43
CA PHE A 14 -14.25 12.15 17.00
C PHE A 14 -15.71 12.25 16.56
N THR A 15 -15.96 13.05 15.51
CA THR A 15 -17.29 13.16 14.88
C THR A 15 -17.13 13.12 13.36
N ALA A 16 -18.20 12.77 12.65
CA ALA A 16 -18.20 12.71 11.19
C ALA A 16 -17.83 14.07 10.55
N GLU A 17 -18.22 15.19 11.17
CA GLU A 17 -17.94 16.54 10.68
C GLU A 17 -16.45 16.89 10.74
N ARG A 18 -15.70 16.30 11.68
CA ARG A 18 -14.25 16.51 11.81
C ARG A 18 -13.44 15.81 10.73
N VAL A 19 -14.01 14.79 10.08
CA VAL A 19 -13.28 14.00 9.09
C VAL A 19 -12.97 14.87 7.88
N LYS A 20 -11.72 14.82 7.40
CA LYS A 20 -11.26 15.49 6.17
C LYS A 20 -10.69 14.53 5.15
N MET A 21 -10.32 13.33 5.58
CA MET A 21 -9.71 12.33 4.71
C MET A 21 -10.08 10.91 5.16
N ILE A 22 -10.35 10.04 4.20
CA ILE A 22 -10.60 8.62 4.40
C ILE A 22 -9.51 7.86 3.65
N CYS A 23 -8.79 6.98 4.33
CA CYS A 23 -7.76 6.14 3.75
C CYS A 23 -8.17 4.67 3.87
N CYS A 24 -8.16 3.95 2.77
CA CYS A 24 -8.61 2.57 2.72
C CYS A 24 -7.49 1.70 2.14
N ASP A 25 -7.10 0.66 2.87
CA ASP A 25 -6.40 -0.45 2.24
C ASP A 25 -7.28 -1.13 1.17
N ILE A 26 -6.64 -1.82 0.22
CA ILE A 26 -7.30 -2.46 -0.91
C ILE A 26 -7.63 -3.93 -0.60
N ASP A 27 -6.63 -4.79 -0.53
CA ASP A 27 -6.80 -6.25 -0.46
C ASP A 27 -7.16 -6.68 0.96
N GLY A 28 -8.31 -7.35 1.16
CA GLY A 28 -8.75 -7.70 2.51
C GLY A 28 -9.47 -6.55 3.24
N THR A 29 -9.60 -5.38 2.61
CA THR A 29 -10.26 -4.20 3.18
C THR A 29 -11.34 -3.62 2.27
N THR A 30 -10.95 -2.97 1.15
CA THR A 30 -11.90 -2.41 0.17
C THR A 30 -12.47 -3.50 -0.75
N LEU A 31 -11.64 -4.49 -1.10
CA LEU A 31 -12.06 -5.62 -1.92
C LEU A 31 -12.68 -6.72 -1.08
N ASP A 32 -13.75 -7.30 -1.60
CA ASP A 32 -14.35 -8.51 -1.06
C ASP A 32 -13.42 -9.73 -1.26
N PRO A 33 -13.73 -10.91 -0.69
CA PRO A 33 -12.95 -12.13 -0.91
C PRO A 33 -12.90 -12.60 -2.38
N SER A 34 -13.71 -12.04 -3.26
CA SER A 34 -13.69 -12.30 -4.71
C SER A 34 -12.82 -11.28 -5.48
N HIS A 35 -12.08 -10.43 -4.76
CA HIS A 35 -11.23 -9.35 -5.29
C HIS A 35 -12.00 -8.28 -6.08
N GLN A 36 -13.25 -8.01 -5.71
CA GLN A 36 -14.09 -6.97 -6.32
C GLN A 36 -14.48 -5.88 -5.32
N VAL A 37 -14.66 -4.66 -5.80
CA VAL A 37 -15.34 -3.62 -5.02
C VAL A 37 -16.84 -3.87 -5.13
N THR A 38 -17.51 -4.13 -4.01
CA THR A 38 -18.93 -4.45 -4.02
C THR A 38 -19.77 -3.22 -4.44
N PRO A 39 -20.95 -3.42 -5.07
CA PRO A 39 -21.86 -2.32 -5.35
C PRO A 39 -22.25 -1.52 -4.10
N TYR A 40 -22.38 -2.20 -2.96
CA TYR A 40 -22.69 -1.59 -1.67
C TYR A 40 -21.56 -0.66 -1.17
N THR A 41 -20.31 -1.06 -1.37
CA THR A 41 -19.13 -0.23 -1.04
C THR A 41 -19.04 0.99 -1.94
N LEU A 42 -19.22 0.83 -3.26
CA LEU A 42 -19.24 1.95 -4.20
C LEU A 42 -20.38 2.94 -3.89
N GLU A 43 -21.58 2.44 -3.65
CA GLU A 43 -22.71 3.27 -3.23
C GLU A 43 -22.40 4.03 -1.93
N THR A 44 -21.77 3.37 -0.94
CA THR A 44 -21.37 4.04 0.31
C THR A 44 -20.44 5.21 0.04
N PHE A 45 -19.39 5.02 -0.77
CA PHE A 45 -18.48 6.11 -1.09
C PHE A 45 -19.20 7.26 -1.82
N ARG A 46 -20.10 6.97 -2.75
CA ARG A 46 -20.92 8.00 -3.40
C ARG A 46 -21.77 8.79 -2.40
N LEU A 47 -22.43 8.10 -1.47
CA LEU A 47 -23.26 8.74 -0.43
C LEU A 47 -22.42 9.58 0.54
N VAL A 48 -21.26 9.08 0.96
CA VAL A 48 -20.30 9.84 1.78
C VAL A 48 -19.85 11.10 1.07
N LEU A 49 -19.45 11.02 -0.21
CA LEU A 49 -19.04 12.18 -1.00
C LEU A 49 -20.20 13.14 -1.28
N ALA A 50 -21.43 12.65 -1.41
CA ALA A 50 -22.62 13.51 -1.56
C ALA A 50 -22.92 14.29 -0.27
N LEU A 51 -22.73 13.69 0.90
CA LEU A 51 -22.87 14.35 2.21
C LEU A 51 -21.69 15.27 2.52
N ARG A 52 -20.50 14.90 2.09
CA ARG A 52 -19.23 15.58 2.37
C ARG A 52 -18.37 15.69 1.11
N PRO A 53 -18.70 16.64 0.21
CA PRO A 53 -17.95 16.83 -1.04
C PRO A 53 -16.51 17.31 -0.85
N ASP A 54 -16.16 17.75 0.37
CA ASP A 54 -14.82 18.19 0.75
C ASP A 54 -13.89 17.05 1.18
N LEU A 55 -14.38 15.82 1.29
CA LEU A 55 -13.56 14.66 1.69
C LEU A 55 -12.70 14.15 0.54
N ALA A 56 -11.44 13.86 0.88
CA ALA A 56 -10.58 13.03 0.05
C ALA A 56 -10.72 11.56 0.45
N ILE A 57 -10.99 10.68 -0.52
CA ILE A 57 -10.91 9.22 -0.35
C ILE A 57 -9.64 8.75 -1.03
N ILE A 58 -8.78 8.07 -0.28
CA ILE A 58 -7.43 7.66 -0.68
C ILE A 58 -7.31 6.15 -0.55
N PHE A 59 -6.76 5.49 -1.57
CA PHE A 59 -6.46 4.07 -1.51
C PHE A 59 -4.98 3.84 -1.21
N ALA A 60 -4.69 2.99 -0.22
CA ALA A 60 -3.34 2.75 0.28
C ALA A 60 -2.95 1.28 0.24
N THR A 61 -1.99 0.91 -0.61
CA THR A 61 -1.71 -0.49 -0.93
C THR A 61 -0.21 -0.81 -0.98
N GLY A 62 0.12 -2.09 -0.76
CA GLY A 62 1.45 -2.65 -1.05
C GLY A 62 1.70 -2.88 -2.55
N ARG A 63 0.63 -2.88 -3.37
CA ARG A 63 0.70 -3.03 -4.83
C ARG A 63 1.46 -1.89 -5.48
N SER A 64 2.04 -2.19 -6.65
CA SER A 64 2.51 -1.17 -7.59
C SER A 64 1.32 -0.42 -8.21
N ARG A 65 1.55 0.79 -8.73
CA ARG A 65 0.50 1.57 -9.41
C ARG A 65 -0.09 0.81 -10.61
N VAL A 66 0.76 0.10 -11.35
CA VAL A 66 0.34 -0.72 -12.49
C VAL A 66 -0.48 -1.93 -12.05
N SER A 67 -0.07 -2.64 -10.99
CA SER A 67 -0.86 -3.75 -10.45
C SER A 67 -2.22 -3.30 -9.89
N ALA A 68 -2.33 -2.07 -9.39
CA ALA A 68 -3.60 -1.51 -8.92
C ALA A 68 -4.45 -0.89 -10.05
N SER A 69 -3.95 -0.85 -11.29
CA SER A 69 -4.57 -0.08 -12.37
C SER A 69 -5.94 -0.61 -12.80
N TYR A 70 -6.22 -1.91 -12.61
CA TYR A 70 -7.54 -2.50 -12.90
C TYR A 70 -8.67 -1.91 -12.05
N LEU A 71 -8.35 -1.39 -10.84
CA LEU A 71 -9.33 -0.75 -9.95
C LEU A 71 -9.70 0.66 -10.39
N LYS A 72 -8.91 1.28 -11.28
CA LYS A 72 -9.19 2.64 -11.77
C LYS A 72 -10.58 2.74 -12.36
N ALA A 73 -11.03 1.74 -13.12
CA ALA A 73 -12.37 1.76 -13.71
C ALA A 73 -13.48 1.75 -12.65
N SER A 74 -13.35 0.92 -11.60
CA SER A 74 -14.32 0.84 -10.51
C SER A 74 -14.34 2.09 -9.63
N LEU A 75 -13.21 2.79 -9.52
CA LEU A 75 -13.04 3.92 -8.59
C LEU A 75 -13.03 5.29 -9.30
N ALA A 76 -13.06 5.31 -10.63
CA ALA A 76 -13.02 6.55 -11.44
C ALA A 76 -14.14 7.53 -11.10
N GLU A 77 -15.30 7.01 -10.69
CA GLU A 77 -16.46 7.81 -10.31
C GLU A 77 -16.31 8.58 -8.99
N LEU A 78 -15.26 8.31 -8.20
CA LEU A 78 -15.02 8.95 -6.90
C LEU A 78 -14.29 10.30 -7.02
N GLY A 79 -13.97 10.75 -8.24
CA GLY A 79 -13.58 12.13 -8.55
C GLY A 79 -12.20 12.61 -8.05
N HIS A 80 -11.56 11.90 -7.12
CA HIS A 80 -10.25 12.27 -6.57
C HIS A 80 -9.37 11.03 -6.40
N SER A 81 -8.54 10.77 -7.40
CA SER A 81 -7.70 9.58 -7.50
C SER A 81 -6.34 9.83 -6.81
N LEU A 82 -6.38 9.97 -5.48
CA LEU A 82 -5.19 9.94 -4.63
C LEU A 82 -4.79 8.50 -4.36
N GLY A 83 -3.52 8.18 -4.59
CA GLY A 83 -3.00 6.83 -4.42
C GLY A 83 -1.75 6.79 -3.54
N ILE A 84 -1.71 5.81 -2.65
CA ILE A 84 -0.51 5.40 -1.89
C ILE A 84 -0.16 3.98 -2.36
N TYR A 85 1.04 3.82 -2.91
CA TYR A 85 1.53 2.57 -3.49
C TYR A 85 2.79 2.09 -2.80
N LEU A 86 3.13 0.81 -3.01
CA LEU A 86 4.38 0.23 -2.54
C LEU A 86 4.62 0.49 -1.04
N ASN A 87 3.57 0.28 -0.23
CA ASN A 87 3.54 0.51 1.22
C ASN A 87 3.90 1.94 1.64
N GLY A 88 3.64 2.94 0.79
CA GLY A 88 3.96 4.34 1.08
C GLY A 88 5.33 4.79 0.60
N SER A 89 6.02 3.97 -0.21
CA SER A 89 7.22 4.41 -0.93
C SER A 89 6.90 5.44 -2.01
N LEU A 90 5.67 5.46 -2.52
CA LEU A 90 5.21 6.39 -3.55
C LEU A 90 3.77 6.82 -3.24
N CYS A 91 3.48 8.12 -3.18
CA CYS A 91 2.11 8.61 -3.14
C CYS A 91 1.92 9.89 -3.94
N GLY A 92 0.71 10.11 -4.45
CA GLY A 92 0.43 11.22 -5.34
C GLY A 92 -0.96 11.22 -5.95
N LEU A 93 -1.13 12.07 -6.98
CA LEU A 93 -2.39 12.33 -7.69
C LEU A 93 -2.37 11.67 -9.07
N GLU A 94 -3.41 10.89 -9.42
CA GLU A 94 -3.53 10.13 -10.68
C GLU A 94 -4.09 10.92 -11.89
N ASP A 95 -4.30 12.24 -11.75
CA ASP A 95 -4.83 13.11 -12.82
C ASP A 95 -3.97 14.39 -13.02
N GLY A 96 -2.69 14.35 -12.62
CA GLY A 96 -1.77 15.49 -12.76
C GLY A 96 -1.15 15.61 -14.17
N ASP A 97 -0.98 16.84 -14.65
CA ASP A 97 -0.11 17.18 -15.79
C ASP A 97 1.33 16.74 -15.45
N SER A 98 1.80 15.66 -16.08
CA SER A 98 3.03 14.97 -15.69
C SER A 98 4.26 15.61 -16.34
N THR A 99 5.21 16.08 -15.52
CA THR A 99 6.51 16.59 -15.99
C THR A 99 7.60 15.53 -16.05
N HIS A 100 7.33 14.29 -15.61
CA HIS A 100 8.27 13.16 -15.57
C HIS A 100 7.64 11.90 -16.18
N GLU A 101 8.43 10.82 -16.34
CA GLU A 101 8.14 9.57 -17.08
C GLU A 101 6.75 8.91 -16.87
N MET A 102 5.98 9.33 -15.87
CA MET A 102 4.67 8.78 -15.51
C MET A 102 3.52 9.59 -16.12
N LYS A 103 2.86 9.06 -17.16
CA LYS A 103 1.62 9.67 -17.67
C LYS A 103 0.52 9.63 -16.61
N GLY A 104 -0.06 10.80 -16.32
CA GLY A 104 -1.18 10.93 -15.40
C GLY A 104 -0.81 10.55 -13.97
N PHE A 105 0.38 10.89 -13.49
CA PHE A 105 0.68 10.81 -12.06
C PHE A 105 1.60 11.93 -11.63
N ARG A 106 1.22 12.63 -10.55
CA ARG A 106 2.05 13.65 -9.91
C ARG A 106 2.42 13.19 -8.50
N PRO A 107 3.68 12.79 -8.26
CA PRO A 107 4.16 12.45 -6.92
C PRO A 107 3.99 13.63 -5.96
N VAL A 108 3.48 13.33 -4.76
CA VAL A 108 3.49 14.24 -3.61
C VAL A 108 4.62 13.85 -2.66
N ARG A 109 4.90 12.55 -2.52
CA ARG A 109 6.01 12.04 -1.72
C ARG A 109 6.57 10.77 -2.33
N GLU A 110 7.89 10.65 -2.22
CA GLU A 110 8.64 9.45 -2.53
C GLU A 110 9.56 9.09 -1.36
N ALA A 111 9.78 7.80 -1.13
CA ALA A 111 10.80 7.28 -0.24
C ALA A 111 11.54 6.14 -0.94
N PRO A 112 12.33 6.44 -1.99
CA PRO A 112 13.08 5.43 -2.69
C PRO A 112 14.23 4.90 -1.83
N ILE A 113 14.67 3.68 -2.14
CA ILE A 113 15.90 3.13 -1.62
C ILE A 113 17.06 3.96 -2.20
N PRO A 114 18.05 4.39 -1.39
CA PRO A 114 19.20 5.12 -1.91
C PRO A 114 19.89 4.36 -3.05
N PRO A 115 20.27 5.01 -4.17
CA PRO A 115 20.86 4.35 -5.35
C PRO A 115 21.96 3.34 -5.04
N ILE A 116 22.90 3.72 -4.18
CA ILE A 116 24.02 2.86 -3.76
C ILE A 116 23.56 1.65 -2.96
N GLU A 117 22.52 1.79 -2.13
CA GLU A 117 21.96 0.70 -1.34
C GLU A 117 21.13 -0.25 -2.22
N ALA A 118 20.33 0.28 -3.15
CA ALA A 118 19.62 -0.53 -4.13
C ALA A 118 20.60 -1.33 -5.01
N GLY A 119 21.69 -0.70 -5.47
CA GLY A 119 22.78 -1.36 -6.18
C GLY A 119 23.48 -2.43 -5.33
N TRP A 120 23.63 -2.21 -4.02
CA TRP A 120 24.16 -3.23 -3.11
C TRP A 120 23.30 -4.49 -3.07
N TYR A 121 21.98 -4.34 -2.93
CA TYR A 121 21.05 -5.48 -2.94
C TYR A 121 21.06 -6.21 -4.29
N LEU A 122 21.12 -5.46 -5.41
CA LEU A 122 21.16 -6.06 -6.74
C LEU A 122 22.46 -6.83 -6.99
N ARG A 123 23.62 -6.28 -6.60
CA ARG A 123 24.91 -7.00 -6.65
C ARG A 123 24.88 -8.25 -5.79
N TRP A 124 24.36 -8.15 -4.57
CA TRP A 124 24.23 -9.29 -3.66
C TRP A 124 23.34 -10.38 -4.28
N ALA A 125 22.21 -9.98 -4.87
CA ALA A 125 21.28 -10.88 -5.55
C ALA A 125 21.95 -11.64 -6.70
N VAL A 126 22.67 -10.91 -7.58
CA VAL A 126 23.39 -11.49 -8.72
C VAL A 126 24.49 -12.45 -8.25
N TYR A 127 25.30 -12.05 -7.26
CA TYR A 127 26.39 -12.88 -6.74
C TYR A 127 25.90 -14.18 -6.12
N ASN A 128 24.75 -14.14 -5.42
CA ASN A 128 24.16 -15.30 -4.76
C ASN A 128 23.12 -16.03 -5.61
N ASN A 129 22.96 -15.65 -6.89
CA ASN A 129 21.95 -16.18 -7.80
C ASN A 129 20.53 -16.20 -7.19
N ARG A 130 20.13 -15.07 -6.60
CA ARG A 130 18.81 -14.87 -5.99
C ARG A 130 17.95 -13.97 -6.87
N PRO A 131 16.80 -14.46 -7.40
CA PRO A 131 15.89 -13.61 -8.16
C PRO A 131 15.39 -12.42 -7.33
N VAL A 132 15.55 -11.22 -7.88
CA VAL A 132 15.11 -9.97 -7.28
C VAL A 132 14.37 -9.11 -8.30
N VAL A 133 13.21 -8.60 -7.90
CA VAL A 133 12.36 -7.72 -8.69
C VAL A 133 12.42 -6.30 -8.14
N LEU A 134 12.56 -5.32 -9.02
CA LEU A 134 12.65 -3.90 -8.73
C LEU A 134 11.35 -3.20 -9.14
N TYR A 135 10.86 -2.30 -8.31
CA TYR A 135 9.72 -1.45 -8.62
C TYR A 135 10.18 -0.01 -8.76
N ASN A 136 9.97 0.55 -9.96
CA ASN A 136 10.30 1.93 -10.33
C ASN A 136 9.06 2.56 -10.97
N TYR A 137 8.29 3.33 -10.20
CA TYR A 137 7.05 3.94 -10.69
C TYR A 137 6.10 2.92 -11.35
N ASP A 138 5.97 2.95 -12.68
CA ASP A 138 5.15 2.02 -13.47
C ASP A 138 5.92 0.84 -14.05
N LYS A 139 7.25 0.83 -13.90
CA LYS A 139 8.12 -0.22 -14.40
C LYS A 139 8.37 -1.23 -13.30
N ILE A 140 8.35 -2.49 -13.69
CA ILE A 140 8.77 -3.62 -12.88
C ILE A 140 9.95 -4.25 -13.62
N LEU A 141 11.11 -4.32 -12.98
CA LEU A 141 12.36 -4.70 -13.62
C LEU A 141 13.01 -5.88 -12.89
N THR A 142 13.81 -6.66 -13.60
CA THR A 142 14.60 -7.76 -13.00
C THR A 142 15.89 -7.97 -13.78
N SER A 143 16.90 -8.54 -13.12
CA SER A 143 18.08 -9.10 -13.79
C SER A 143 18.03 -10.64 -13.94
N HIS A 144 17.01 -11.28 -13.37
CA HIS A 144 16.87 -12.73 -13.29
C HIS A 144 15.59 -13.21 -13.97
N GLU A 145 15.59 -14.45 -14.47
CA GLU A 145 14.32 -15.17 -14.62
C GLU A 145 13.74 -15.43 -13.23
N CYS A 146 12.43 -15.28 -13.09
CA CYS A 146 11.76 -15.41 -11.80
C CYS A 146 10.49 -16.23 -11.97
N GLU A 147 10.62 -17.56 -12.03
CA GLU A 147 9.47 -18.47 -12.16
C GLU A 147 8.49 -18.33 -10.98
N THR A 148 9.00 -18.08 -9.78
CA THR A 148 8.17 -17.80 -8.60
C THR A 148 7.24 -16.60 -8.82
N PHE A 149 7.62 -15.63 -9.67
CA PHE A 149 6.77 -14.50 -10.03
C PHE A 149 5.48 -14.97 -10.73
N LEU A 150 5.59 -15.95 -11.63
CA LEU A 150 4.46 -16.51 -12.36
C LEU A 150 3.47 -17.20 -11.42
N ILE A 151 3.97 -17.86 -10.37
CA ILE A 151 3.16 -18.50 -9.35
C ILE A 151 2.38 -17.43 -8.54
N THR A 152 3.03 -16.32 -8.18
CA THR A 152 2.41 -15.24 -7.42
C THR A 152 1.38 -14.42 -8.21
N GLN A 153 1.45 -14.41 -9.55
CA GLN A 153 0.44 -13.73 -10.40
C GLN A 153 -0.97 -14.31 -10.25
N ALA A 154 -1.10 -15.57 -9.80
CA ALA A 154 -2.41 -16.15 -9.53
C ALA A 154 -3.17 -15.44 -8.37
N GLY A 155 -2.44 -14.82 -7.42
CA GLY A 155 -3.02 -14.05 -6.31
C GLY A 155 -3.02 -12.53 -6.54
N TYR A 156 -2.07 -12.02 -7.33
CA TYR A 156 -2.04 -10.63 -7.81
C TYR A 156 -2.42 -10.59 -9.27
N VAL A 157 -3.71 -10.85 -9.52
CA VAL A 157 -4.31 -10.66 -10.83
C VAL A 157 -3.88 -9.26 -11.31
N HIS A 158 -3.27 -9.18 -12.50
CA HIS A 158 -2.87 -7.95 -13.20
C HIS A 158 -1.49 -7.33 -12.94
N GLU A 159 -0.56 -7.94 -12.18
CA GLU A 159 0.84 -7.44 -12.17
C GLU A 159 1.63 -7.95 -13.40
N PRO A 160 2.16 -7.06 -14.28
CA PRO A 160 2.89 -7.51 -15.47
C PRO A 160 4.19 -8.23 -15.10
N TYR A 161 4.61 -9.17 -15.94
CA TYR A 161 5.89 -9.85 -15.74
C TYR A 161 7.04 -8.82 -15.80
N PRO A 162 8.03 -8.88 -14.89
CA PRO A 162 9.11 -7.91 -14.86
C PRO A 162 9.89 -7.86 -16.18
N GLU A 163 10.22 -6.67 -16.64
CA GLU A 163 11.12 -6.46 -17.76
C GLU A 163 12.52 -6.96 -17.38
N LYS A 164 13.00 -7.98 -18.08
CA LYS A 164 14.34 -8.52 -17.85
C LYS A 164 15.38 -7.66 -18.55
N ARG A 165 16.37 -7.20 -17.77
CA ARG A 165 17.53 -6.44 -18.23
C ARG A 165 18.83 -7.17 -17.89
N ARG A 166 19.90 -6.83 -18.60
CA ARG A 166 21.24 -7.32 -18.25
C ARG A 166 21.65 -6.78 -16.88
N ALA A 167 22.23 -7.65 -16.05
CA ALA A 167 22.59 -7.31 -14.68
C ALA A 167 23.52 -6.08 -14.62
N GLU A 168 24.54 -6.03 -15.47
CA GLU A 168 25.51 -4.93 -15.47
C GLU A 168 24.87 -3.58 -15.81
N GLU A 169 23.98 -3.57 -16.81
CA GLU A 169 23.28 -2.36 -17.26
C GLU A 169 22.25 -1.89 -16.23
N LEU A 170 21.48 -2.82 -15.66
CA LEU A 170 20.51 -2.49 -14.61
C LEU A 170 21.20 -1.96 -13.35
N MET A 171 22.34 -2.56 -12.94
CA MET A 171 23.13 -2.07 -11.81
C MET A 171 23.67 -0.66 -12.07
N ALA A 172 24.23 -0.41 -13.25
CA ALA A 172 24.73 0.91 -13.62
C ALA A 172 23.64 1.99 -13.55
N ASP A 173 22.45 1.71 -14.10
CA ASP A 173 21.33 2.64 -14.09
C ASP A 173 20.74 2.87 -12.70
N VAL A 174 20.71 1.83 -11.85
CA VAL A 174 20.27 1.94 -10.45
C VAL A 174 21.26 2.77 -9.65
N GLU A 175 22.56 2.50 -9.76
CA GLU A 175 23.60 3.16 -8.96
C GLU A 175 23.83 4.61 -9.38
N SER A 176 23.64 4.93 -10.67
CA SER A 176 23.67 6.31 -11.18
C SER A 176 22.44 7.13 -10.76
N GLY A 177 21.37 6.46 -10.30
CA GLY A 177 20.07 7.08 -10.03
C GLY A 177 19.22 7.31 -11.28
N SER A 178 19.63 6.82 -12.46
CA SER A 178 18.80 6.82 -13.67
C SER A 178 17.55 5.96 -13.51
N ILE A 179 17.61 4.92 -12.68
CA ILE A 179 16.45 4.14 -12.23
C ILE A 179 16.29 4.33 -10.72
N VAL A 180 15.17 4.96 -10.34
CA VAL A 180 14.78 5.16 -8.94
C VAL A 180 14.09 3.89 -8.42
N VAL A 181 14.63 3.25 -7.40
CA VAL A 181 14.06 2.01 -6.86
C VAL A 181 13.24 2.29 -5.62
N HIS A 182 11.93 2.12 -5.69
CA HIS A 182 11.02 2.33 -4.54
C HIS A 182 10.88 1.08 -3.68
N LYS A 183 10.99 -0.10 -4.29
CA LYS A 183 10.89 -1.40 -3.60
C LYS A 183 11.72 -2.45 -4.34
N LEU A 184 12.35 -3.35 -3.58
CA LEU A 184 12.91 -4.60 -4.08
C LEU A 184 12.10 -5.77 -3.50
N SER A 185 11.96 -6.85 -4.25
CA SER A 185 11.32 -8.08 -3.80
C SER A 185 12.17 -9.27 -4.20
N PHE A 186 12.78 -9.93 -3.23
CA PHE A 186 13.36 -11.25 -3.43
C PHE A 186 12.23 -12.27 -3.50
N MET A 187 12.21 -13.07 -4.56
CA MET A 187 11.09 -13.95 -4.86
C MET A 187 11.56 -15.38 -5.06
N SER A 188 11.17 -16.25 -4.14
CA SER A 188 11.57 -17.66 -4.07
C SER A 188 10.61 -18.43 -3.15
N PRO A 189 10.65 -19.78 -3.12
CA PRO A 189 9.96 -20.56 -2.09
C PRO A 189 10.32 -20.11 -0.66
N SER A 190 9.37 -20.21 0.29
CA SER A 190 9.52 -19.67 1.65
C SER A 190 10.80 -20.15 2.36
N SER A 191 11.16 -21.43 2.21
CA SER A 191 12.37 -21.99 2.84
C SER A 191 13.66 -21.31 2.38
N GLU A 192 13.70 -20.84 1.13
CA GLU A 192 14.86 -20.13 0.59
C GLU A 192 14.86 -18.65 0.99
N LEU A 193 13.68 -18.05 1.15
CA LEU A 193 13.55 -16.68 1.62
C LEU A 193 13.94 -16.53 3.08
N ASP A 194 13.70 -17.54 3.92
CA ASP A 194 14.17 -17.56 5.30
C ASP A 194 15.71 -17.48 5.35
N GLN A 195 16.40 -18.27 4.51
CA GLN A 195 17.85 -18.20 4.40
C GLN A 195 18.31 -16.86 3.82
N THR A 196 17.67 -16.37 2.76
CA THR A 196 17.97 -15.06 2.16
C THR A 196 17.85 -13.93 3.18
N PHE A 197 16.83 -13.98 4.03
CA PHE A 197 16.66 -13.03 5.13
C PHE A 197 17.81 -13.09 6.14
N LEU A 198 18.24 -14.28 6.56
CA LEU A 198 19.37 -14.45 7.48
C LEU A 198 20.69 -13.96 6.86
N ASP A 199 20.95 -14.29 5.60
CA ASP A 199 22.17 -13.89 4.89
C ASP A 199 22.25 -12.37 4.72
N LEU A 200 21.12 -11.74 4.34
CA LEU A 200 21.04 -10.28 4.22
C LEU A 200 21.15 -9.57 5.57
N ASN A 201 20.65 -10.15 6.67
CA ASN A 201 20.81 -9.58 8.02
C ASN A 201 22.23 -9.73 8.57
N SER A 202 22.93 -10.80 8.21
CA SER A 202 24.29 -11.07 8.68
C SER A 202 25.39 -10.46 7.80
N ALA A 203 25.04 -9.93 6.62
CA ALA A 203 25.99 -9.30 5.71
C ALA A 203 26.70 -8.09 6.37
N PRO A 204 28.05 -8.05 6.43
CA PRO A 204 28.80 -7.02 7.15
C PRO A 204 28.55 -5.58 6.70
N THR A 205 28.18 -5.39 5.43
CA THR A 205 27.95 -4.07 4.82
C THR A 205 26.49 -3.88 4.44
N ARG A 206 25.56 -4.55 5.13
CA ARG A 206 24.13 -4.42 4.86
C ARG A 206 23.71 -2.95 4.94
N PRO A 207 22.97 -2.45 3.94
CA PRO A 207 22.34 -1.14 3.99
C PRO A 207 21.51 -0.88 5.24
N THR A 208 21.59 0.35 5.77
CA THR A 208 20.96 0.75 7.04
C THR A 208 19.73 1.62 6.86
N ASN A 209 19.49 2.20 5.67
CA ASN A 209 18.29 3.00 5.40
C ASN A 209 17.12 2.15 4.90
N THR A 210 17.24 0.82 4.96
CA THR A 210 16.22 -0.11 4.48
C THR A 210 15.78 -1.11 5.52
N ILE A 211 14.52 -1.51 5.44
CA ILE A 211 13.94 -2.60 6.21
C ILE A 211 13.71 -3.82 5.31
N LEU A 212 13.76 -5.00 5.93
CA LEU A 212 13.37 -6.27 5.31
C LEU A 212 12.02 -6.71 5.88
N VAL A 213 11.05 -6.94 5.02
CA VAL A 213 9.68 -7.28 5.44
C VAL A 213 9.23 -8.57 4.75
N ARG A 214 8.70 -9.50 5.54
CA ARG A 214 7.99 -10.69 5.04
C ARG A 214 6.50 -10.37 5.01
N THR A 215 6.04 -9.82 3.89
CA THR A 215 4.63 -9.50 3.67
C THR A 215 3.83 -10.71 3.18
N GLU A 216 4.49 -11.63 2.46
CA GLU A 216 3.87 -12.83 1.90
C GLU A 216 4.78 -14.05 1.98
N LEU A 217 4.20 -15.24 1.72
CA LEU A 217 4.92 -16.51 1.76
C LEU A 217 6.10 -16.57 0.77
N LEU A 218 5.92 -15.99 -0.42
CA LEU A 218 6.86 -16.08 -1.55
C LEU A 218 7.60 -14.77 -1.85
N ARG A 219 7.56 -13.80 -0.92
CA ARG A 219 8.22 -12.50 -1.07
C ARG A 219 8.97 -12.09 0.19
N LEU A 220 10.20 -11.63 -0.01
CA LEU A 220 10.94 -10.86 0.96
C LEU A 220 11.20 -9.47 0.38
N GLU A 221 10.54 -8.47 0.94
CA GLU A 221 10.56 -7.11 0.41
C GLU A 221 11.61 -6.26 1.12
N VAL A 222 12.26 -5.40 0.33
CA VAL A 222 13.14 -4.33 0.80
C VAL A 222 12.50 -3.00 0.43
N MET A 223 12.44 -2.10 1.39
CA MET A 223 11.95 -0.74 1.20
C MET A 223 12.72 0.21 2.11
N HIS A 224 12.70 1.52 1.80
CA HIS A 224 13.26 2.52 2.69
C HIS A 224 12.55 2.47 4.06
N TYR A 225 13.26 2.66 5.18
CA TYR A 225 12.65 2.53 6.52
C TYR A 225 11.50 3.52 6.76
N SER A 226 11.51 4.65 6.06
CA SER A 226 10.43 5.65 6.14
C SER A 226 9.27 5.36 5.19
N ALA A 227 9.29 4.30 4.40
CA ALA A 227 8.21 3.93 3.50
C ALA A 227 7.11 3.19 4.28
N THR A 228 6.17 3.96 4.82
CA THR A 228 4.97 3.41 5.48
C THR A 228 3.72 4.09 4.94
N LYS A 229 2.57 3.39 5.00
CA LYS A 229 1.28 4.00 4.63
C LYS A 229 1.00 5.24 5.49
N ALA A 230 1.35 5.23 6.78
CA ALA A 230 1.18 6.37 7.68
C ALA A 230 1.95 7.63 7.24
N THR A 231 3.23 7.49 6.87
CA THR A 231 4.04 8.64 6.41
C THR A 231 3.53 9.20 5.07
N ALA A 232 2.99 8.35 4.20
CA ALA A 232 2.35 8.77 2.96
C ALA A 232 1.01 9.50 3.21
N ILE A 233 0.18 8.98 4.12
CA ILE A 233 -1.06 9.63 4.58
C ILE A 233 -0.75 11.01 5.12
N ARG A 234 0.27 11.16 5.98
CA ARG A 234 0.68 12.44 6.54
C ARG A 234 1.04 13.46 5.47
N ALA A 235 1.82 13.06 4.47
CA ALA A 235 2.19 13.94 3.37
C ALA A 235 0.98 14.37 2.50
N LEU A 236 0.03 13.45 2.25
CA LEU A 236 -1.21 13.77 1.53
C LEU A 236 -2.16 14.65 2.36
N ALA A 237 -2.25 14.41 3.67
CA ALA A 237 -3.03 15.22 4.60
C ALA A 237 -2.56 16.68 4.60
N GLU A 238 -1.25 16.91 4.73
CA GLU A 238 -0.66 18.25 4.77
C GLU A 238 -0.70 18.94 3.39
N SER A 239 -0.34 18.21 2.33
CA SER A 239 -0.13 18.80 1.01
C SER A 239 -1.43 18.96 0.22
N VAL A 240 -2.36 18.03 0.37
CA VAL A 240 -3.57 17.94 -0.47
C VAL A 240 -4.83 18.23 0.34
N ALA A 241 -5.14 17.44 1.36
CA ALA A 241 -6.41 17.55 2.10
C ALA A 241 -6.45 18.75 3.08
N LYS A 242 -5.28 19.34 3.37
CA LYS A 242 -5.11 20.45 4.34
C LYS A 242 -5.70 20.10 5.72
N CYS A 243 -5.40 18.90 6.20
CA CYS A 243 -5.88 18.39 7.48
C CYS A 243 -4.76 17.75 8.31
N THR A 244 -5.07 17.49 9.57
CA THR A 244 -4.21 16.79 10.53
C THR A 244 -4.55 15.29 10.55
N MET A 245 -3.63 14.47 11.06
CA MET A 245 -3.88 13.02 11.21
C MET A 245 -5.10 12.71 12.09
N ASP A 246 -5.44 13.57 13.05
CA ASP A 246 -6.63 13.45 13.91
C ASP A 246 -7.96 13.61 13.16
N GLU A 247 -7.92 14.13 11.93
CA GLU A 247 -9.07 14.33 11.04
C GLU A 247 -9.15 13.23 9.96
N VAL A 248 -8.37 12.17 10.10
CA VAL A 248 -8.28 11.06 9.15
C VAL A 248 -8.97 9.81 9.71
N ILE A 249 -9.73 9.12 8.85
CA ILE A 249 -10.15 7.72 9.08
C ILE A 249 -9.23 6.81 8.26
N ALA A 250 -8.74 5.71 8.84
CA ALA A 250 -8.00 4.69 8.11
C ALA A 250 -8.63 3.30 8.31
N PHE A 251 -8.69 2.50 7.25
CA PHE A 251 -9.16 1.10 7.27
C PHE A 251 -8.06 0.17 6.78
N GLY A 252 -7.82 -0.94 7.48
CA GLY A 252 -6.80 -1.91 7.11
C GLY A 252 -6.96 -3.26 7.80
N ASP A 253 -6.29 -4.28 7.29
CA ASP A 253 -6.38 -5.66 7.77
C ASP A 253 -5.00 -6.33 7.94
N GLY A 254 -3.97 -5.80 7.27
CA GLY A 254 -2.63 -6.38 7.21
C GLY A 254 -1.67 -5.82 8.25
N ALA A 255 -0.50 -6.45 8.36
CA ALA A 255 0.58 -5.96 9.22
C ALA A 255 1.18 -4.63 8.75
N ASN A 256 1.15 -4.38 7.43
CA ASN A 256 1.56 -3.11 6.80
C ASN A 256 0.57 -1.96 7.01
N ASP A 257 -0.54 -2.20 7.70
CA ASP A 257 -1.53 -1.19 8.07
C ASP A 257 -1.39 -0.69 9.52
N VAL A 258 -0.60 -1.36 10.35
CA VAL A 258 -0.50 -1.10 11.80
C VAL A 258 -0.19 0.37 12.09
N GLU A 259 0.80 0.94 11.40
CA GLU A 259 1.19 2.34 11.57
C GLU A 259 0.06 3.28 11.15
N MET A 260 -0.57 3.06 9.98
CA MET A 260 -1.63 3.96 9.54
C MET A 260 -2.87 3.89 10.43
N ILE A 261 -3.20 2.72 10.95
CA ILE A 261 -4.36 2.51 11.83
C ILE A 261 -4.11 3.14 13.21
N SER A 262 -2.90 3.00 13.75
CA SER A 262 -2.59 3.54 15.09
C SER A 262 -2.34 5.05 15.13
N GLU A 263 -1.91 5.66 14.02
CA GLU A 263 -1.54 7.09 13.98
C GLU A 263 -2.67 8.06 13.63
N VAL A 264 -3.81 7.59 13.11
CA VAL A 264 -4.91 8.47 12.67
C VAL A 264 -5.98 8.71 13.74
N GLY A 265 -6.80 9.73 13.51
CA GLY A 265 -7.95 10.10 14.34
C GLY A 265 -8.96 8.97 14.54
N MET A 266 -9.19 8.15 13.52
CA MET A 266 -10.05 6.96 13.61
C MET A 266 -9.47 5.79 12.80
N GLY A 267 -8.67 4.96 13.45
CA GLY A 267 -8.15 3.72 12.87
C GLY A 267 -9.10 2.56 13.04
N VAL A 268 -9.43 1.88 11.95
CA VAL A 268 -10.38 0.77 11.89
C VAL A 268 -9.69 -0.48 11.35
N ALA A 269 -9.57 -1.52 12.17
CA ALA A 269 -9.12 -2.82 11.70
C ALA A 269 -10.30 -3.64 11.16
N MET A 270 -10.10 -4.32 10.04
CA MET A 270 -11.12 -5.20 9.46
C MET A 270 -11.29 -6.50 10.27
N GLY A 271 -12.48 -7.09 10.25
CA GLY A 271 -12.79 -8.31 11.00
C GLY A 271 -11.92 -9.51 10.60
N ASN A 272 -11.54 -9.59 9.33
CA ASN A 272 -10.58 -10.57 8.78
C ASN A 272 -9.11 -10.23 9.06
N GLY A 273 -8.80 -9.05 9.59
CA GLY A 273 -7.44 -8.60 9.79
C GLY A 273 -6.66 -9.38 10.84
N VAL A 274 -5.34 -9.30 10.75
CA VAL A 274 -4.41 -9.96 11.69
C VAL A 274 -4.50 -9.34 13.10
N ALA A 275 -4.07 -10.10 14.11
CA ALA A 275 -4.18 -9.67 15.51
C ALA A 275 -3.42 -8.35 15.80
N VAL A 276 -2.28 -8.14 15.14
CA VAL A 276 -1.43 -6.95 15.38
C VAL A 276 -2.12 -5.65 14.93
N VAL A 277 -2.79 -5.61 13.78
CA VAL A 277 -3.50 -4.40 13.33
C VAL A 277 -4.71 -4.09 14.21
N LYS A 278 -5.40 -5.12 14.72
CA LYS A 278 -6.54 -4.97 15.64
C LYS A 278 -6.13 -4.36 16.98
N THR A 279 -4.91 -4.63 17.44
CA THR A 279 -4.41 -4.13 18.74
C THR A 279 -4.28 -2.61 18.77
N GLY A 280 -3.94 -1.99 17.63
CA GLY A 280 -3.81 -0.53 17.50
C GLY A 280 -5.06 0.19 17.02
N ALA A 281 -6.15 -0.53 16.71
CA ALA A 281 -7.36 0.05 16.15
C ALA A 281 -8.30 0.60 17.22
N LYS A 282 -8.97 1.71 16.90
CA LYS A 282 -10.04 2.30 17.72
C LYS A 282 -11.35 1.53 17.56
N TYR A 283 -11.50 0.82 16.44
CA TYR A 283 -12.66 -0.01 16.16
C TYR A 283 -12.26 -1.23 15.33
N VAL A 284 -12.94 -2.35 15.56
CA VAL A 284 -12.83 -3.54 14.71
C VAL A 284 -14.14 -3.69 13.93
N ALA A 285 -14.06 -3.47 12.62
CA ALA A 285 -15.19 -3.59 11.71
C ALA A 285 -15.56 -5.06 11.43
N PRO A 286 -16.73 -5.31 10.82
CA PRO A 286 -16.99 -6.59 10.15
C PRO A 286 -15.89 -6.93 9.13
N SER A 287 -15.80 -8.19 8.71
CA SER A 287 -14.86 -8.56 7.66
C SER A 287 -15.20 -7.90 6.32
N ASN A 288 -14.23 -7.85 5.41
CA ASN A 288 -14.43 -7.41 4.03
C ASN A 288 -15.53 -8.22 3.31
N GLY A 289 -15.65 -9.53 3.59
CA GLY A 289 -16.74 -10.37 3.08
C GLY A 289 -18.13 -10.06 3.64
N MET A 290 -18.27 -9.08 4.54
CA MET A 290 -19.54 -8.59 5.06
C MET A 290 -19.72 -7.09 4.82
N ASP A 291 -18.98 -6.51 3.85
CA ASP A 291 -18.96 -5.08 3.57
C ASP A 291 -18.57 -4.24 4.80
N GLY A 292 -17.63 -4.73 5.61
CA GLY A 292 -17.27 -4.10 6.90
C GLY A 292 -16.86 -2.64 6.79
N LEU A 293 -16.12 -2.27 5.74
CA LEU A 293 -15.72 -0.89 5.47
C LEU A 293 -16.95 -0.02 5.22
N ALA A 294 -17.81 -0.45 4.29
CA ALA A 294 -19.01 0.27 3.90
C ALA A 294 -19.98 0.45 5.08
N ARG A 295 -20.25 -0.62 5.83
CA ARG A 295 -21.12 -0.58 7.02
C ARG A 295 -20.58 0.37 8.08
N THR A 296 -19.26 0.38 8.28
CA THR A 296 -18.62 1.28 9.25
C THR A 296 -18.74 2.73 8.80
N LEU A 297 -18.46 3.03 7.53
CA LEU A 297 -18.64 4.38 7.00
C LEU A 297 -20.09 4.83 7.09
N ARG A 298 -21.07 3.99 6.72
CA ARG A 298 -22.49 4.32 6.84
C ARG A 298 -22.85 4.65 8.29
N ALA A 299 -22.37 3.88 9.25
CA ALA A 299 -22.60 4.15 10.68
C ALA A 299 -21.94 5.46 11.14
N ILE A 300 -20.69 5.75 10.74
CA ILE A 300 -20.00 7.01 11.07
C ILE A 300 -20.78 8.21 10.52
N PHE A 301 -21.22 8.15 9.26
CA PHE A 301 -21.85 9.26 8.55
C PHE A 301 -23.38 9.29 8.67
N GLY A 302 -23.99 8.42 9.49
CA GLY A 302 -25.44 8.38 9.69
C GLY A 302 -26.24 8.01 8.44
N ILE A 303 -25.66 7.23 7.53
CA ILE A 303 -26.30 6.76 6.30
C ILE A 303 -27.11 5.50 6.61
N ALA A 304 -28.36 5.46 6.14
CA ALA A 304 -29.24 4.31 6.34
C ALA A 304 -28.65 3.01 5.72
N PRO A 305 -28.97 1.82 6.30
CA PRO A 305 -28.48 0.54 5.82
C PRO A 305 -28.76 0.26 4.35
#